data_AF-A0A135VZ38-F1
#
_entry.id   AF-A0A135VZ38-F1
#
_cell.length_a   1.000
_cell.length_b   1.000
_cell.length_c   1.000
_cell.angle_alpha   90.00
_cell.angle_beta   90.00
_cell.angle_gamma   90.00
#
_symmetry.space_group_name_H-M   'P 1'
#
loop_
_entity.id
_entity.type
_entity.pdbx_description
1 polymer ?
#
loop_
_entity_poly.entity_id
_entity_poly.type
_entity_poly.pdbx_seq_one_letter_code
_entity_poly.pdbx_strand_id
1 'polypeptide(L)'
;MVAKTSQKGFPWSFYAVIVTFGIFFFSLNAYILTVWLSHPLRSDLWLIGVAVGLVGLLYSLQMIRVHQSERIEARYDESISSLEE
;
A
#
# COMPACT_ATOMS: atom_id res chain seq x y z
N MET A 1 34.99 -12.12 7.61
CA MET A 1 34.15 -10.92 7.41
C MET A 1 32.72 -11.39 7.22
N VAL A 2 31.86 -11.21 8.23
CA VAL A 2 30.44 -11.65 8.16
C VAL A 2 29.62 -10.49 7.64
N ALA A 3 28.98 -10.67 6.49
CA ALA A 3 28.04 -9.70 5.93
C ALA A 3 26.87 -9.55 6.92
N LYS A 4 26.80 -8.39 7.57
CA LYS A 4 25.68 -8.00 8.42
C LYS A 4 24.50 -7.71 7.48
N THR A 5 23.71 -8.74 7.17
CA THR A 5 22.48 -8.58 6.41
C THR A 5 21.57 -7.65 7.21
N SER A 6 21.43 -6.42 6.71
CA SER A 6 20.50 -5.43 7.25
C SER A 6 19.10 -5.99 7.07
N GLN A 7 18.63 -6.72 8.08
CA GLN A 7 17.26 -7.20 8.20
C GLN A 7 16.38 -5.99 8.57
N LYS A 8 16.36 -4.97 7.72
CA LYS A 8 15.35 -3.92 7.74
C LYS A 8 14.08 -4.61 7.28
N GLY A 9 13.26 -5.06 8.24
CA GLY A 9 11.93 -5.61 7.94
C GLY A 9 11.17 -4.68 7.01
N PHE A 10 10.28 -5.24 6.18
CA PHE A 10 9.50 -4.43 5.25
C PHE A 10 8.80 -3.29 6.01
N PRO A 11 8.84 -2.07 5.47
CA PRO A 11 8.23 -0.93 6.14
C PRO A 11 6.74 -1.20 6.34
N TRP A 12 6.19 -0.79 7.48
CA TRP A 12 4.81 -1.09 7.85
C TRP A 12 3.79 -0.62 6.80
N SER A 13 4.13 0.46 6.07
CA SER A 13 3.39 0.96 4.91
C SER A 13 3.23 -0.08 3.79
N PHE A 14 4.20 -0.96 3.58
CA PHE A 14 4.13 -2.02 2.58
C PHE A 14 3.04 -3.05 2.91
N TYR A 15 2.94 -3.46 4.18
CA TYR A 15 1.89 -4.37 4.62
C TYR A 15 0.51 -3.71 4.54
N ALA A 16 0.40 -2.44 4.89
CA ALA A 16 -0.85 -1.68 4.75
C ALA A 16 -1.33 -1.64 3.29
N VAL A 17 -0.41 -1.46 2.34
CA VAL A 17 -0.72 -1.50 0.90
C VAL A 17 -1.23 -2.88 0.51
N ILE A 18 -0.55 -3.96 0.89
CA ILE A 18 -0.96 -5.34 0.53
C ILE A 18 -2.34 -5.67 1.09
N VAL A 19 -2.59 -5.32 2.35
CA VAL A 19 -3.88 -5.58 3.01
C VAL A 19 -5.00 -4.79 2.34
N THR A 20 -4.81 -3.50 2.08
CA THR A 20 -5.83 -2.68 1.40
C THR A 20 -6.08 -3.15 -0.02
N PHE A 21 -5.04 -3.56 -0.74
CA PHE A 21 -5.15 -4.15 -2.08
C PHE A 21 -5.96 -5.45 -2.05
N GLY A 22 -5.67 -6.33 -1.08
CA GLY A 22 -6.37 -7.59 -0.91
C GLY A 22 -7.85 -7.40 -0.59
N ILE A 23 -8.17 -6.50 0.35
CA ILE A 23 -9.57 -6.18 0.73
C ILE A 23 -10.33 -5.60 -0.45
N PHE A 24 -9.72 -4.67 -1.20
CA PHE A 24 -10.33 -4.06 -2.38
C PHE A 24 -10.64 -5.10 -3.46
N PHE A 25 -9.63 -5.89 -3.86
CA PHE A 25 -9.80 -6.91 -4.89
C PHE A 25 -10.79 -7.99 -4.47
N PHE A 26 -10.69 -8.47 -3.24
CA PHE A 26 -11.63 -9.48 -2.73
C PHE A 26 -13.07 -8.97 -2.75
N SER A 27 -13.31 -7.76 -2.25
CA SER A 27 -14.66 -7.17 -2.20
C SER A 27 -15.22 -6.93 -3.61
N LEU A 28 -14.40 -6.42 -4.52
CA LEU A 28 -14.81 -6.17 -5.91
C LEU A 28 -15.14 -7.49 -6.63
N ASN A 29 -14.29 -8.50 -6.49
CA ASN A 29 -14.51 -9.80 -7.12
C ASN A 29 -15.74 -10.48 -6.53
N ALA A 30 -15.91 -10.47 -5.21
CA ALA A 30 -17.10 -11.04 -4.57
C ALA A 30 -18.39 -10.34 -5.03
N TYR A 31 -18.39 -9.01 -5.17
CA TYR A 31 -19.52 -8.27 -5.74
C TYR A 31 -19.81 -8.71 -7.18
N ILE A 32 -18.80 -8.70 -8.05
CA ILE A 32 -18.98 -9.08 -9.46
C ILE A 32 -19.48 -10.53 -9.58
N LEU A 33 -18.87 -11.47 -8.85
CA LEU A 33 -19.23 -12.89 -8.92
C LEU A 33 -20.65 -13.13 -8.41
N THR A 34 -21.04 -12.52 -7.28
CA THR A 34 -22.38 -12.69 -6.72
C THR A 34 -23.47 -12.07 -7.58
N VAL A 35 -23.19 -10.93 -8.23
CA VAL A 35 -24.09 -10.32 -9.21
C VAL A 35 -24.23 -11.21 -10.45
N TRP A 36 -23.11 -11.71 -10.98
CA TRP A 36 -23.09 -12.51 -12.20
C TRP A 36 -23.76 -13.88 -12.03
N LEU A 37 -23.55 -14.54 -10.88
CA LEU A 37 -24.20 -15.81 -10.55
C LEU A 37 -25.66 -15.66 -10.07
N SER A 38 -26.19 -14.44 -9.95
CA SER A 38 -27.48 -14.17 -9.26
C SER A 38 -27.56 -14.86 -7.90
N HIS A 39 -26.43 -14.88 -7.18
CA HIS A 39 -26.27 -15.64 -5.94
C HIS A 39 -27.10 -15.00 -4.82
N PRO A 40 -27.69 -15.77 -3.88
CA PRO A 40 -28.45 -15.21 -2.74
C PRO A 40 -27.62 -14.33 -1.80
N LEU A 41 -26.30 -14.34 -1.92
CA LEU A 41 -25.37 -13.47 -1.19
C LEU A 41 -25.06 -12.16 -1.95
N ARG A 42 -25.76 -11.91 -3.06
CA ARG A 42 -25.72 -10.63 -3.77
C ARG A 42 -26.25 -9.56 -2.82
N SER A 43 -25.35 -8.70 -2.37
CA SER A 43 -25.67 -7.65 -1.43
C SER A 43 -24.88 -6.40 -1.77
N ASP A 44 -25.54 -5.25 -1.71
CA ASP A 44 -24.90 -3.96 -1.91
C ASP A 44 -23.89 -3.65 -0.79
N LEU A 45 -23.87 -4.43 0.31
CA LEU A 45 -22.84 -4.34 1.35
C LEU A 45 -21.42 -4.52 0.79
N TRP A 46 -21.24 -5.28 -0.29
CA TRP A 46 -19.91 -5.44 -0.92
C TRP A 46 -19.37 -4.11 -1.50
N LEU A 47 -20.25 -3.18 -1.91
CA LEU A 47 -19.83 -1.85 -2.40
C LEU A 47 -19.14 -1.03 -1.30
N ILE A 48 -19.53 -1.24 -0.03
CA ILE A 48 -18.86 -0.59 1.10
C ILE A 48 -17.43 -1.08 1.21
N GLY A 49 -17.20 -2.39 1.08
CA GLY A 49 -15.85 -2.97 1.05
C GLY A 49 -15.00 -2.44 -0.10
N VAL A 50 -15.61 -2.26 -1.28
CA VAL A 50 -14.95 -1.63 -2.44
C VAL A 50 -14.58 -0.17 -2.13
N ALA A 51 -15.49 0.62 -1.56
CA ALA A 51 -15.23 2.02 -1.23
C ALA A 51 -14.13 2.17 -0.16
N VAL A 52 -14.18 1.36 0.90
CA VAL A 52 -13.15 1.34 1.95
C VAL A 52 -11.80 0.91 1.39
N GLY A 53 -11.78 -0.14 0.56
CA GLY A 53 -10.56 -0.60 -0.12
C GLY A 53 -9.96 0.47 -1.03
N LEU A 54 -10.80 1.20 -1.77
CA LEU A 54 -10.38 2.29 -2.66
C LEU A 54 -9.74 3.45 -1.86
N VAL A 55 -10.38 3.89 -0.78
CA VAL A 55 -9.84 4.94 0.10
C VAL A 55 -8.52 4.50 0.72
N GLY A 56 -8.42 3.25 1.19
CA GLY A 56 -7.19 2.69 1.73
C GLY A 56 -6.05 2.60 0.71
N LEU A 57 -6.38 2.30 -0.55
CA LEU A 57 -5.44 2.33 -1.68
C LEU A 57 -4.91 3.73 -1.95
N LEU A 58 -5.78 4.74 -1.99
CA LEU A 58 -5.39 6.14 -2.16
C LEU A 58 -4.48 6.62 -1.02
N TYR A 59 -4.84 6.29 0.22
CA TYR A 59 -4.02 6.59 1.39
C TYR A 59 -2.64 5.91 1.31
N SER A 60 -2.60 4.65 0.90
CA SER A 60 -1.36 3.89 0.73
C SER A 60 -0.45 4.51 -0.33
N LEU A 61 -1.00 4.96 -1.46
CA LEU A 61 -0.24 5.70 -2.48
C LEU A 61 0.33 7.01 -1.94
N GLN A 62 -0.43 7.73 -1.11
CA GLN A 62 0.03 8.98 -0.52
C GLN A 62 1.18 8.75 0.47
N MET A 63 1.09 7.72 1.31
CA MET A 63 2.17 7.30 2.20
C MET A 63 3.46 6.96 1.44
N ILE A 64 3.35 6.25 0.31
CA ILE A 64 4.52 5.95 -0.53
C ILE A 64 5.17 7.23 -1.03
N ARG A 65 4.39 8.22 -1.48
CA ARG A 65 4.94 9.50 -1.96
C ARG A 65 5.72 10.24 -0.89
N VAL A 66 5.18 10.31 0.33
CA VAL A 66 5.87 10.94 1.47
C VAL A 66 7.17 10.22 1.79
N HIS A 67 7.15 8.89 1.81
CA HIS A 67 8.35 8.12 2.10
C HIS A 67 9.43 8.22 1.01
N GLN A 68 9.02 8.42 -0.26
CA GLN A 68 9.97 8.70 -1.34
C GLN A 68 10.57 10.10 -1.22
N SER A 69 9.79 11.13 -0.85
CA SER A 69 10.32 12.48 -0.66
C SER A 69 11.34 12.54 0.48
N GLU A 70 11.07 11.88 1.61
CA GLU A 70 12.00 11.80 2.75
C GLU A 70 13.35 11.17 2.34
N ARG A 71 13.33 10.13 1.49
CA ARG A 71 14.55 9.47 1.02
C ARG A 71 15.34 10.29 0.01
N ILE A 72 14.67 11.12 -0.78
CA ILE A 72 15.34 12.02 -1.73
C ILE A 72 16.03 13.14 -0.95
N GLU A 73 15.34 13.75 0.02
CA GLU A 73 15.89 14.82 0.86
C GLU A 73 17.11 14.35 1.66
N ALA A 74 17.03 13.19 2.30
CA ALA A 74 18.17 12.59 3.01
C ALA A 74 19.39 12.34 2.11
N ARG A 75 19.16 12.03 0.82
CA ARG A 75 20.25 11.82 -0.15
C ARG A 75 20.89 13.13 -0.59
N TYR A 76 20.11 14.20 -0.67
CA TYR A 76 20.63 15.54 -0.99
C TYR A 76 21.54 16.05 0.13
N ASP A 77 21.12 15.93 1.40
CA ASP A 77 21.94 16.38 2.53
C ASP A 77 23.29 15.67 2.61
N GLU A 78 23.32 14.34 2.40
CA GLU A 78 24.56 13.56 2.38
C GLU A 78 25.51 14.00 1.25
N SER A 79 24.95 14.33 0.07
CA SER A 79 25.76 14.81 -1.05
C SER A 79 26.35 16.21 -0.83
N ILE A 80 25.60 17.11 -0.16
CA ILE A 80 26.06 18.47 0.15
C ILE A 80 27.19 18.41 1.18
N SER A 81 27.03 17.59 2.22
CA SER A 81 28.06 17.38 3.25
C SER A 81 29.39 16.88 2.65
N SER A 82 29.36 16.05 1.61
CA SER A 82 30.57 15.52 0.96
C SER A 82 31.33 16.54 0.10
N LEU A 83 30.78 17.73 -0.13
CA LEU A 83 31.40 18.81 -0.89
C LEU A 83 32.04 19.88 -0.01
N GLU A 84 31.75 19.87 1.30
CA GLU A 84 32.33 20.80 2.28
C GLU A 84 33.60 20.24 2.97
N GLU A 85 33.91 18.96 2.74
CA GLU A 85 35.13 18.25 3.20
C GLU A 85 36.22 18.23 2.12
#